data_AF-A0A6N9C6R5-F1
#
_entry.id   AF-A0A6N9C6R5-F1
#
_cell.length_a   1.000
_cell.length_b   1.000
_cell.length_c   1.000
_cell.angle_alpha   90.00
_cell.angle_beta   90.00
_cell.angle_gamma   90.00
#
_symmetry.space_group_name_H-M   'P 1'
#
loop_
_entity.id
_entity.type
_entity.pdbx_description
1 polymer ?
#
loop_
_entity_poly.entity_id
_entity_poly.type
_entity_poly.pdbx_seq_one_letter_code
_entity_poly.pdbx_strand_id
1 'polypeptide(L)'
;MNRETVLKHTTSFKENLLKALADPKEAQAYLEAALAAYEADNNTDALLLAMRDVAQAQGGIGQLAKRVGISREHLYNVLASKHNPRLDNLLSILSGLGFHVRLEPKRELERAVSG
;
A
#
# COMPACT_ATOMS: atom_id res chain seq x y z
N MET A 1 -38.35 -16.17 7.58
CA MET A 1 -37.05 -15.97 6.92
C MET A 1 -35.98 -15.85 8.01
N ASN A 2 -35.03 -16.78 8.08
CA ASN A 2 -34.12 -16.91 9.23
C ASN A 2 -32.86 -16.04 9.08
N ARG A 3 -32.46 -15.34 10.15
CA ARG A 3 -31.30 -14.43 10.18
C ARG A 3 -29.95 -15.12 9.93
N GLU A 4 -29.90 -16.44 10.08
CA GLU A 4 -28.67 -17.25 9.96
C GLU A 4 -28.22 -17.44 8.50
N THR A 5 -29.10 -17.23 7.52
CA THR A 5 -28.78 -17.44 6.09
C THR A 5 -28.12 -16.21 5.45
N VAL A 6 -28.23 -15.03 6.06
CA VAL A 6 -27.66 -13.77 5.54
C VAL A 6 -26.16 -13.65 5.84
N LEU A 7 -25.65 -14.39 6.83
CA LEU A 7 -24.24 -14.32 7.28
C LEU A 7 -23.29 -15.31 6.57
N LYS A 8 -23.77 -16.09 5.59
CA LYS A 8 -22.97 -17.18 4.97
C LYS A 8 -22.32 -16.86 3.62
N HIS A 9 -22.39 -15.63 3.12
CA HIS A 9 -21.86 -15.29 1.77
C HIS A 9 -21.02 -14.01 1.68
N THR A 10 -20.41 -13.57 2.78
CA THR A 10 -19.39 -12.52 2.71
C THR A 10 -18.09 -13.08 3.25
N THR A 11 -17.25 -13.60 2.35
CA THR A 11 -15.82 -13.64 2.62
C THR A 11 -15.41 -12.29 3.19
N SER A 12 -14.61 -12.29 4.26
CA SER A 12 -14.19 -11.05 4.92
C SER A 12 -13.64 -10.09 3.86
N PHE A 13 -14.10 -8.83 3.87
CA PHE A 13 -13.62 -7.80 2.93
C PHE A 13 -12.09 -7.80 2.85
N LYS A 14 -11.44 -7.99 4.01
CA LYS A 14 -9.99 -8.09 4.13
C LYS A 14 -9.41 -9.30 3.40
N GLU A 15 -10.04 -10.46 3.47
CA GLU A 15 -9.54 -11.66 2.77
C GLU A 15 -9.61 -11.50 1.26
N ASN A 16 -10.68 -10.89 0.75
CA ASN A 16 -10.81 -10.60 -0.68
C ASN A 16 -9.79 -9.56 -1.14
N LEU A 17 -9.59 -8.50 -0.35
CA LEU A 17 -8.55 -7.51 -0.61
C LEU A 17 -7.18 -8.18 -0.69
N LEU A 18 -6.80 -8.98 0.30
CA LEU A 18 -5.48 -9.64 0.31
C LEU A 18 -5.29 -10.61 -0.87
N LYS A 19 -6.36 -11.27 -1.33
CA LYS A 19 -6.31 -12.10 -2.55
C LYS A 19 -6.08 -11.25 -3.80
N ALA A 20 -6.76 -10.12 -3.93
CA ALA A 20 -6.58 -9.21 -5.07
C ALA A 20 -5.17 -8.62 -5.10
N LEU A 21 -4.66 -8.15 -3.96
CA LEU A 21 -3.33 -7.55 -3.83
C LEU A 21 -2.16 -8.52 -4.07
N ALA A 22 -2.42 -9.81 -4.29
CA ALA A 22 -1.42 -10.74 -4.78
C ALA A 22 -1.07 -10.48 -6.27
N ASP A 23 -1.99 -9.89 -7.04
CA ASP A 23 -1.71 -9.38 -8.38
C ASP A 23 -0.95 -8.05 -8.29
N PRO A 24 0.25 -7.94 -8.90
CA PRO A 24 1.01 -6.69 -8.93
C PRO A 24 0.24 -5.48 -9.47
N LYS A 25 -0.69 -5.68 -10.41
CA LYS A 25 -1.49 -4.58 -10.99
C LYS A 25 -2.51 -4.03 -10.01
N GLU A 26 -3.19 -4.91 -9.28
CA GLU A 26 -4.12 -4.52 -8.22
C GLU A 26 -3.37 -3.83 -7.07
N ALA A 27 -2.22 -4.38 -6.69
CA ALA A 27 -1.36 -3.76 -5.69
C ALA A 27 -0.83 -2.39 -6.12
N GLN A 28 -0.45 -2.21 -7.39
CA GLN A 28 -0.06 -0.92 -7.95
C GLN A 28 -1.21 0.09 -7.83
N ALA A 29 -2.38 -0.24 -8.35
CA ALA A 29 -3.53 0.66 -8.32
C ALA A 29 -3.92 1.06 -6.89
N TYR A 30 -3.82 0.11 -5.95
CA TYR A 30 -4.08 0.35 -4.54
C TYR A 30 -3.06 1.29 -3.88
N LEU A 31 -1.76 1.12 -4.17
CA LEU A 31 -0.71 2.01 -3.68
C LEU A 31 -0.81 3.42 -4.29
N GLU A 32 -1.12 3.52 -5.58
CA GLU A 32 -1.32 4.80 -6.27
C GLU A 32 -2.51 5.57 -5.68
N ALA A 33 -3.63 4.88 -5.41
CA ALA A 33 -4.78 5.50 -4.76
C ALA A 33 -4.44 6.03 -3.36
N ALA A 34 -3.63 5.29 -2.61
CA ALA A 34 -3.18 5.71 -1.28
C ALA A 34 -2.19 6.89 -1.34
N LEU A 35 -1.34 6.96 -2.37
CA LEU A 35 -0.45 8.09 -2.62
C LEU A 35 -1.26 9.34 -3.02
N ALA A 36 -2.29 9.20 -3.86
CA ALA A 36 -3.19 10.29 -4.22
C ALA A 36 -3.95 10.86 -3.01
N ALA A 37 -4.30 10.01 -2.03
CA ALA A 37 -4.87 10.47 -0.76
C ALA A 37 -3.89 11.36 0.01
N TYR A 38 -2.62 10.93 0.12
CA TYR A 38 -1.55 11.73 0.75
C TYR A 38 -1.37 13.09 0.06
N GLU A 39 -1.44 13.17 -1.27
CA GLU A 39 -1.34 14.45 -1.98
C GLU A 39 -2.49 15.41 -1.64
N ALA A 40 -3.65 14.90 -1.23
CA ALA A 40 -4.81 15.68 -0.85
C ALA A 40 -4.79 16.17 0.60
N ASP A 41 -4.29 15.34 1.54
CA ASP A 41 -4.41 15.60 2.98
C ASP A 41 -3.07 15.69 3.75
N ASN A 42 -1.95 15.41 3.09
CA ASN A 42 -0.60 15.29 3.67
C ASN A 42 -0.50 14.24 4.81
N ASN A 43 -1.38 13.24 4.83
CA ASN A 43 -1.38 12.16 5.81
C ASN A 43 -0.88 10.84 5.21
N THR A 44 0.17 10.27 5.80
CA THR A 44 0.79 9.03 5.34
C THR A 44 0.05 7.76 5.75
N ASP A 45 -0.95 7.83 6.64
CA ASP A 45 -1.61 6.65 7.21
C ASP A 45 -2.21 5.72 6.15
N ALA A 46 -2.88 6.28 5.14
CA ALA A 46 -3.44 5.50 4.04
C ALA A 46 -2.36 4.76 3.24
N LEU A 47 -1.24 5.44 2.97
CA LEU A 47 -0.11 4.86 2.25
C LEU A 47 0.56 3.74 3.06
N LEU A 48 0.80 3.96 4.35
CA LEU A 48 1.42 2.95 5.22
C LEU A 48 0.51 1.73 5.41
N LEU A 49 -0.80 1.95 5.53
CA LEU A 49 -1.80 0.89 5.53
C LEU A 49 -1.75 0.09 4.22
N ALA A 50 -1.73 0.77 3.07
CA ALA A 50 -1.70 0.11 1.78
C ALA A 50 -0.42 -0.74 1.62
N MET A 51 0.74 -0.19 1.97
CA MET A 51 2.01 -0.93 1.95
C MET A 51 1.97 -2.15 2.87
N ARG A 52 1.33 -2.04 4.04
CA ARG A 52 1.15 -3.17 4.96
C ARG A 52 0.27 -4.27 4.37
N ASP A 53 -0.84 -3.90 3.75
CA ASP A 53 -1.78 -4.86 3.19
C ASP A 53 -1.18 -5.57 1.96
N VAL A 54 -0.45 -4.85 1.11
CA VAL A 54 0.35 -5.45 0.02
C VAL A 54 1.44 -6.38 0.58
N ALA A 55 2.14 -5.96 1.64
CA ALA A 55 3.11 -6.84 2.32
C ALA A 55 2.44 -8.13 2.83
N GLN A 56 1.24 -8.03 3.42
CA GLN A 56 0.48 -9.20 3.88
C GLN A 56 0.09 -10.12 2.73
N ALA A 57 -0.39 -9.57 1.61
CA ALA A 57 -0.76 -10.33 0.42
C ALA A 57 0.43 -11.07 -0.21
N GLN A 58 1.64 -10.50 -0.16
CA GLN A 58 2.84 -11.03 -0.81
C GLN A 58 3.73 -11.91 0.09
N GLY A 59 3.16 -12.50 1.15
CA GLY A 59 3.88 -13.42 2.05
C GLY A 59 4.28 -12.84 3.41
N GLY A 60 3.80 -11.64 3.73
CA GLY A 60 3.87 -11.02 5.04
C GLY A 60 5.10 -10.13 5.28
N ILE A 61 4.99 -9.33 6.34
CA ILE A 61 6.04 -8.40 6.83
C ILE A 61 7.37 -9.13 7.05
N GLY A 62 7.32 -10.38 7.51
CA GLY A 62 8.51 -11.18 7.77
C GLY A 62 9.32 -11.54 6.53
N GLN A 63 8.67 -11.68 5.37
CA GLN A 63 9.34 -11.92 4.08
C GLN A 63 9.83 -10.61 3.47
N LEU A 64 9.03 -9.54 3.59
CA LEU A 64 9.44 -8.20 3.17
C LEU A 64 10.71 -7.75 3.89
N ALA A 65 10.76 -7.89 5.23
CA ALA A 65 11.94 -7.59 6.04
C ALA A 65 13.22 -8.26 5.52
N LYS A 66 13.14 -9.54 5.10
CA LYS A 66 14.28 -10.26 4.51
C LYS A 66 14.70 -9.69 3.16
N ARG A 67 13.74 -9.29 2.32
CA ARG A 67 14.02 -8.69 0.99
C ARG A 67 14.71 -7.34 1.11
N VAL A 68 14.30 -6.51 2.06
CA VAL A 68 14.82 -5.13 2.23
C VAL A 68 16.01 -5.03 3.18
N GLY A 69 16.36 -6.10 3.90
CA GLY A 69 17.48 -6.10 4.85
C GLY A 69 17.22 -5.31 6.14
N ILE A 70 15.95 -5.13 6.53
CA ILE A 70 15.52 -4.38 7.71
C ILE A 70 14.96 -5.33 8.77
N SER A 71 15.12 -5.02 10.06
CA SER A 71 14.52 -5.84 11.11
C SER A 71 12.99 -5.86 11.02
N ARG A 72 12.37 -6.99 11.36
CA ARG A 72 10.91 -7.14 11.37
C ARG A 72 10.23 -6.14 12.29
N GLU A 73 10.85 -5.86 13.44
CA GLU A 73 10.34 -4.91 14.41
C GLU A 73 10.35 -3.48 13.86
N HIS A 74 11.45 -3.06 13.24
CA HIS A 74 11.54 -1.74 12.62
C HIS A 74 10.48 -1.59 11.52
N LEU A 75 10.37 -2.58 10.63
CA LEU A 75 9.38 -2.57 9.56
C LEU A 75 7.94 -2.57 10.08
N TYR A 76 7.65 -3.31 11.16
CA TYR A 76 6.35 -3.27 11.82
C TYR A 76 6.03 -1.88 12.38
N ASN A 77 6.99 -1.24 13.06
CA ASN A 77 6.79 0.09 13.63
C ASN A 77 6.55 1.15 12.55
N VAL A 78 7.27 1.06 11.42
CA VAL A 78 7.05 1.94 10.26
C VAL A 78 5.65 1.72 9.66
N LEU A 79 5.27 0.48 9.36
CA LEU A 79 3.99 0.16 8.73
C LEU A 79 2.77 0.27 9.67
N ALA A 80 3.00 0.47 10.96
CA ALA A 80 1.96 0.71 11.96
C ALA A 80 1.71 2.22 12.20
N SER A 81 2.20 3.09 11.33
CA SER A 81 2.10 4.56 11.45
C SER A 81 2.63 5.13 12.78
N LYS A 82 3.48 4.40 13.52
CA LYS A 82 4.04 4.91 14.78
C LYS A 82 5.06 6.02 14.54
N HIS A 83 5.75 5.97 13.40
CA HIS A 83 6.74 6.94 12.98
C HIS A 83 6.58 7.18 11.49
N ASN A 84 6.56 8.45 11.07
CA ASN A 84 6.61 8.79 9.66
C ASN A 84 7.94 8.31 9.08
N PRO A 85 7.97 7.35 8.13
CA PRO A 85 9.23 6.90 7.57
C PRO A 85 9.92 8.03 6.82
N ARG A 86 11.24 8.06 6.92
CA ARG A 86 12.04 8.86 6.00
C ARG A 86 11.88 8.32 4.58
N LEU A 87 12.12 9.19 3.59
CA LEU A 87 11.96 8.87 2.18
C LEU A 87 12.80 7.66 1.73
N ASP A 88 14.04 7.54 2.21
CA ASP A 88 14.94 6.40 1.97
C ASP A 88 14.29 5.06 2.39
N ASN A 89 13.68 5.03 3.57
CA ASN A 89 12.97 3.85 4.06
C ASN A 89 11.72 3.55 3.23
N LEU A 90 10.93 4.57 2.88
CA LEU A 90 9.72 4.40 2.07
C LEU A 90 10.05 3.76 0.71
N LEU A 91 11.04 4.33 0.01
CA LEU A 91 11.48 3.83 -1.29
C LEU A 91 12.07 2.41 -1.20
N SER A 92 12.82 2.11 -0.14
CA SER A 92 13.37 0.76 0.08
C SER A 92 12.26 -0.26 0.31
N ILE A 93 11.21 0.10 1.06
CA ILE A 93 10.08 -0.78 1.31
C ILE A 93 9.27 -1.01 0.01
N LEU A 94 8.99 0.04 -0.76
CA LEU A 94 8.32 -0.07 -2.07
C LEU A 94 9.10 -0.99 -3.02
N SER A 95 10.44 -0.83 -3.06
CA SER A 95 11.32 -1.71 -3.83
C SER A 95 11.22 -3.18 -3.39
N GLY A 96 11.20 -3.44 -2.08
CA GLY A 96 11.01 -4.81 -1.54
C GLY A 96 9.64 -5.43 -1.83
N LEU A 97 8.63 -4.60 -2.08
CA LEU A 97 7.30 -4.99 -2.55
C LEU A 97 7.22 -5.17 -4.07
N GLY A 98 8.30 -4.87 -4.80
CA GLY A 98 8.39 -5.00 -6.26
C GLY A 98 8.01 -3.73 -7.04
N PHE A 99 7.94 -2.57 -6.39
CA PHE A 99 7.56 -1.30 -7.01
C PHE A 99 8.72 -0.31 -7.07
N HIS A 100 8.68 0.58 -8.05
CA HIS A 100 9.56 1.75 -8.13
C HIS A 100 8.70 3.00 -8.25
N VAL A 101 9.24 4.15 -7.80
CA VAL A 101 8.55 5.43 -7.90
C VAL A 101 8.86 6.06 -9.26
N ARG A 102 7.82 6.60 -9.91
CA ARG A 102 7.92 7.37 -11.15
C ARG A 102 7.44 8.79 -10.88
N LEU A 103 8.12 9.76 -11.49
CA LEU A 103 7.68 11.15 -11.52
C LEU A 103 6.88 11.40 -12.79
N GLU A 104 5.74 12.05 -12.65
CA GLU A 104 4.86 12.46 -13.75
C GLU A 104 4.54 13.95 -13.61
N PRO A 105 4.37 14.68 -14.72
CA PRO A 105 3.90 16.06 -14.65
C PRO A 105 2.54 16.14 -13.97
N LYS A 106 2.31 17.17 -13.16
CA LYS A 106 0.96 17.46 -12.68
C LYS A 106 0.09 17.82 -13.89
N ARG A 107 -1.10 17.21 -14.01
CA ARG A 107 -2.05 17.46 -15.11
C ARG A 107 -2.38 18.95 -15.33
N GLU A 108 -2.29 19.76 -14.28
CA GLU A 108 -2.47 21.22 -14.33
C GLU A 108 -1.37 21.92 -15.14
N LEU A 109 -0.14 21.40 -15.09
CA LEU A 109 1.03 21.93 -15.81
C LEU A 109 1.07 21.46 -17.27
N GLU A 110 0.52 20.28 -17.59
CA GLU A 110 0.47 19.76 -18.98
C GLU A 110 -0.46 20.59 -19.87
N ARG A 111 -1.57 21.08 -19.29
CA ARG A 111 -2.54 21.95 -20.00
C ARG A 111 -1.97 23.32 -20.32
N ALA A 112 -1.04 23.82 -19.51
CA ALA A 112 -0.41 25.13 -19.69
C ALA A 112 0.68 25.16 -20.78
N VAL A 113 1.21 24.00 -21.17
CA VAL A 113 2.27 23.88 -22.20
C VAL A 113 1.69 23.56 -23.59
N SER A 114 0.42 23.16 -23.66
CA SER A 114 -0.25 22.76 -24.91
C SER A 114 -1.17 23.85 -25.50
N GLY A 115 -1.13 25.07 -24.95
CA GLY A 115 -1.88 26.25 -25.43
C GLY A 115 -0.96 27.44 -25.59
#